data_AF-A0A2J8B7L9-F1
#
_entry.id   AF-A0A2J8B7L9-F1
#
_cell.length_a   1.000
_cell.length_b   1.000
_cell.length_c   1.000
_cell.angle_alpha   90.00
_cell.angle_beta   90.00
_cell.angle_gamma   90.00
#
_symmetry.space_group_name_H-M   'P 1'
#
loop_
_entity.id
_entity.type
_entity.pdbx_description
1 polymer ?
#
loop_
_entity_poly.entity_id
_entity_poly.type
_entity_poly.pdbx_seq_one_letter_code
_entity_poly.pdbx_strand_id
1 'polypeptide(L)'
;MEHTVDKSNEVIEVELVTMVGEDGSEVYCLEKEHFTYAGKEFAMLVPVADDSDDFSVDKDILATEEEGIIARVEEEDGKTIFVSPTDEEFDGVLQVIQELETVD
;
A
#
# COMPACT_ATOMS: atom_id res chain seq x y z
N MET A 1 -22.60 34.63 -6.97
CA MET A 1 -22.35 33.57 -5.99
C MET A 1 -21.10 32.86 -6.47
N GLU A 2 -20.10 32.80 -5.60
CA GLU A 2 -18.73 32.40 -5.90
C GLU A 2 -18.66 31.02 -6.59
N HIS A 3 -17.74 30.90 -7.55
CA HIS A 3 -17.27 29.61 -8.05
C HIS A 3 -16.54 28.90 -6.92
N THR A 4 -16.90 27.65 -6.61
CA THR A 4 -16.01 26.81 -5.79
C THR A 4 -16.23 25.33 -6.11
N VAL A 5 -15.40 24.88 -7.05
CA VAL A 5 -14.79 23.56 -7.19
C VAL A 5 -15.74 22.37 -7.10
N ASP A 6 -16.17 21.89 -8.27
CA ASP A 6 -16.35 20.46 -8.51
C ASP A 6 -15.05 19.77 -8.09
N LYS A 7 -14.99 19.26 -6.86
CA LYS A 7 -14.02 18.25 -6.46
C LYS A 7 -14.30 17.06 -7.37
N SER A 8 -13.65 17.06 -8.52
CA SER A 8 -13.66 15.95 -9.45
C SER A 8 -12.96 14.83 -8.71
N ASN A 9 -13.75 14.00 -8.04
CA ASN A 9 -13.32 12.79 -7.37
C ASN A 9 -12.83 11.86 -8.49
N GLU A 10 -11.60 12.09 -8.95
CA GLU A 10 -10.98 11.32 -10.01
C GLU A 10 -10.55 10.00 -9.37
N VAL A 11 -11.44 9.02 -9.48
CA VAL A 11 -11.15 7.63 -9.14
C VAL A 11 -10.36 7.02 -10.28
N ILE A 12 -9.33 6.27 -9.94
CA ILE A 12 -8.47 5.58 -10.89
C ILE A 12 -8.52 4.08 -10.62
N GLU A 13 -8.54 3.29 -11.69
CA GLU A 13 -8.52 1.84 -11.60
C GLU A 13 -7.12 1.38 -11.14
N VAL A 14 -7.06 0.61 -10.05
CA VAL A 14 -5.84 0.15 -9.38
C VAL A 14 -6.00 -1.28 -8.88
N GLU A 15 -4.88 -1.99 -8.73
CA GLU A 15 -4.89 -3.32 -8.10
C GLU A 15 -4.87 -3.16 -6.58
N LEU A 16 -5.99 -3.51 -5.94
CA LEU A 16 -6.11 -3.55 -4.48
C LEU A 16 -5.66 -4.90 -3.96
N VAL A 17 -4.83 -4.85 -2.92
CA VAL A 17 -4.37 -6.00 -2.16
C VAL A 17 -5.31 -6.20 -0.98
N THR A 18 -5.90 -7.39 -0.89
CA THR A 18 -6.69 -7.78 0.29
C THR A 18 -5.76 -8.41 1.33
N MET A 19 -5.65 -7.77 2.49
CA MET A 19 -4.94 -8.29 3.64
C MET A 19 -5.93 -8.83 4.66
N VAL A 20 -5.62 -9.98 5.26
CA VAL A 20 -6.40 -10.54 6.36
C VAL A 20 -5.66 -10.22 7.66
N GLY A 21 -6.24 -9.35 8.48
CA GLY A 21 -5.69 -9.02 9.80
C GLY A 21 -5.79 -10.20 10.78
N GLU A 22 -5.10 -10.09 11.92
CA GLU A 22 -5.10 -11.14 12.96
C GLU A 22 -6.50 -11.49 13.51
N ASP A 23 -7.44 -10.55 13.45
CA ASP A 23 -8.84 -10.74 13.87
C ASP A 23 -9.71 -11.42 12.78
N GLY A 24 -9.14 -11.68 11.59
CA GLY A 24 -9.85 -12.22 10.43
C GLY A 24 -10.56 -11.15 9.58
N SER A 25 -10.40 -9.87 9.92
CA SER A 25 -10.94 -8.75 9.14
C SER A 25 -10.13 -8.55 7.85
N GLU A 26 -10.84 -8.42 6.74
CA GLU A 26 -10.26 -8.07 5.44
C GLU A 26 -10.04 -6.55 5.39
N VAL A 27 -8.83 -6.14 5.02
CA VAL A 27 -8.46 -4.74 4.81
C VAL A 27 -7.97 -4.61 3.39
N TYR A 28 -8.57 -3.70 2.64
CA TYR A 28 -8.13 -3.38 1.29
C TYR A 28 -7.02 -2.34 1.37
N CYS A 29 -5.89 -2.66 0.75
CA CYS A 29 -4.73 -1.80 0.71
C CYS A 29 -4.29 -1.59 -0.72
N LEU A 30 -3.81 -0.39 -1.01
CA LEU A 30 -3.22 -0.04 -2.28
C LEU A 30 -1.71 -0.25 -2.22
N GLU A 31 -1.17 -1.01 -3.17
CA GLU A 31 0.28 -1.12 -3.34
C GLU A 31 0.84 0.20 -3.90
N LYS A 32 1.59 0.93 -3.05
CA LYS A 32 2.27 2.17 -3.42
C LYS A 32 3.58 1.90 -4.11
N GLU A 33 4.39 1.05 -3.47
CA GLU A 33 5.77 0.82 -3.89
C GLU A 33 6.23 -0.59 -3.52
N HIS A 34 7.08 -1.16 -4.35
CA HIS A 34 7.58 -2.52 -4.22
C HIS A 34 9.11 -2.51 -4.12
N PHE A 35 9.64 -3.27 -3.17
CA PHE A 35 11.04 -3.25 -2.76
C PHE A 35 11.60 -4.66 -2.64
N THR A 36 12.92 -4.76 -2.74
CA THR A 36 13.63 -6.01 -2.46
C THR A 36 14.66 -5.76 -1.39
N TYR A 37 14.58 -6.51 -0.29
CA TYR A 37 15.54 -6.44 0.81
C TYR A 37 15.98 -7.85 1.22
N ALA A 38 17.29 -8.03 1.42
CA ALA A 38 17.88 -9.32 1.78
C ALA A 38 17.48 -10.51 0.86
N GLY A 39 17.17 -10.24 -0.42
CA GLY A 39 16.72 -11.24 -1.39
C GLY A 39 15.26 -11.67 -1.25
N LYS A 40 14.46 -10.92 -0.48
CA LYS A 40 13.01 -11.10 -0.33
C LYS A 40 12.28 -9.87 -0.83
N GLU A 41 11.01 -10.06 -1.19
CA GLU A 41 10.15 -9.01 -1.75
C GLU A 41 9.28 -8.40 -0.67
N PHE A 42 9.09 -7.08 -0.74
CA PHE A 42 8.30 -6.30 0.20
C PHE A 42 7.50 -5.24 -0.55
N ALA A 43 6.37 -4.87 0.01
CA ALA A 43 5.49 -3.85 -0.54
C ALA A 43 5.08 -2.86 0.55
N MET A 44 4.99 -1.59 0.19
CA MET A 44 4.32 -0.56 0.98
C MET A 44 2.85 -0.51 0.57
N LEU A 45 1.98 -0.76 1.53
CA LEU A 45 0.55 -0.90 1.33
C LEU A 45 -0.19 0.20 2.10
N VAL A 46 -0.95 1.05 1.41
CA VAL A 46 -1.73 2.11 2.06
C VAL A 46 -3.17 1.64 2.21
N PRO A 47 -3.69 1.53 3.44
CA PRO A 47 -5.08 1.10 3.65
C PRO A 47 -6.02 2.14 3.05
N VAL A 48 -6.99 1.68 2.28
CA VAL A 48 -8.01 2.55 1.70
C VAL A 48 -9.28 2.43 2.52
N ALA A 49 -9.90 3.56 2.84
CA ALA A 49 -11.15 3.60 3.62
C ALA A 49 -12.37 3.16 2.80
N ASP A 50 -12.19 2.90 1.51
CA ASP A 50 -13.26 2.50 0.61
C ASP A 50 -13.52 0.99 0.74
N ASP A 51 -14.65 0.65 1.35
CA ASP A 51 -15.16 -0.73 1.52
C ASP A 51 -15.66 -1.33 0.19
N SER A 52 -15.39 -0.66 -0.93
CA SER A 52 -15.91 -1.06 -2.22
C SER A 52 -14.95 -2.10 -2.81
N ASP A 53 -15.47 -3.31 -3.09
CA ASP A 53 -14.86 -4.31 -3.99
C ASP A 53 -14.49 -3.76 -5.40
N ASP A 54 -14.72 -2.47 -5.64
CA ASP A 54 -14.35 -1.77 -6.84
C ASP A 54 -12.85 -1.45 -6.76
N PHE A 55 -12.09 -1.97 -7.71
CA PHE A 55 -10.65 -1.75 -7.92
C PHE A 55 -10.35 -0.29 -8.30
N SER A 56 -10.93 0.68 -7.59
CA SER A 56 -10.94 2.10 -7.91
C SER A 56 -10.68 2.88 -6.64
N VAL A 57 -9.61 3.68 -6.62
CA VAL A 57 -9.27 4.55 -5.48
C VAL A 57 -9.25 6.00 -5.92
N ASP A 58 -9.50 6.90 -4.98
CA ASP A 58 -9.28 8.32 -5.22
C ASP A 58 -7.82 8.57 -5.56
N LYS A 59 -7.58 9.30 -6.65
CA LYS A 59 -6.22 9.72 -7.04
C LYS A 59 -5.47 10.47 -5.94
N ASP A 60 -6.19 11.12 -5.03
CA ASP A 60 -5.60 11.79 -3.87
C ASP A 60 -4.90 10.79 -2.92
N ILE A 61 -5.43 9.56 -2.81
CA ILE A 61 -4.79 8.46 -2.07
C ILE A 61 -3.44 8.10 -2.69
N LEU A 62 -3.26 8.20 -4.02
CA LEU A 62 -1.94 8.01 -4.63
C LEU A 62 -0.96 9.14 -4.32
N ALA A 63 -1.45 10.36 -4.11
CA ALA A 63 -0.62 11.52 -3.82
C ALA A 63 -0.30 11.66 -2.32
N THR A 64 -0.96 10.91 -1.44
CA THR A 64 -0.72 10.98 0.01
C THR A 64 0.63 10.36 0.40
N GLU A 65 1.38 11.06 1.24
CA GLU A 65 2.58 10.57 1.94
C GLU A 65 2.17 9.89 3.27
N GLU A 66 1.03 9.19 3.28
CA GLU A 66 0.55 8.52 4.48
C GLU A 66 1.43 7.33 4.82
N GLU A 67 1.62 7.07 6.11
CA GLU A 67 2.42 5.96 6.61
C GLU A 67 1.82 4.63 6.14
N GLY A 68 2.39 4.08 5.05
CA GLY A 68 2.00 2.79 4.51
C GLY A 68 2.44 1.64 5.42
N ILE A 69 1.70 0.54 5.34
CA ILE A 69 1.98 -0.71 6.01
C ILE A 69 3.02 -1.47 5.17
N ILE A 70 4.19 -1.74 5.75
CA ILE A 70 5.19 -2.57 5.09
C ILE A 70 4.82 -4.03 5.29
N ALA A 71 4.63 -4.74 4.18
CA ALA A 71 4.37 -6.16 4.17
C ALA A 71 5.43 -6.90 3.37
N ARG A 72 5.76 -8.12 3.79
CA ARG A 72 6.58 -9.04 3.01
C ARG A 72 5.69 -9.74 2.00
N VAL A 73 6.14 -9.78 0.76
CA VAL A 73 5.49 -10.48 -0.34
C VAL A 73 6.03 -11.90 -0.38
N GLU A 74 5.13 -12.89 -0.35
CA GLU A 74 5.46 -14.29 -0.57
C GLU A 74 4.55 -14.88 -1.64
N GLU A 75 5.03 -15.93 -2.31
CA GLU A 75 4.23 -16.73 -3.23
C GLU A 75 3.85 -18.05 -2.55
N GLU A 76 2.55 -18.25 -2.30
CA GLU A 76 2.01 -19.50 -1.76
C GLU A 76 0.96 -20.06 -2.72
N ASP A 77 1.14 -21.30 -3.18
CA ASP A 77 0.26 -21.96 -4.15
C ASP A 77 0.03 -21.15 -5.46
N GLY A 78 1.04 -20.39 -5.89
CA GLY A 78 0.97 -19.52 -7.07
C GLY A 78 0.11 -18.26 -6.87
N LYS A 79 -0.17 -17.91 -5.61
CA LYS A 79 -0.83 -16.67 -5.22
C LYS A 79 0.14 -15.81 -4.43
N THR A 80 0.14 -14.52 -4.74
CA THR A 80 0.84 -13.53 -3.94
C THR A 80 0.11 -13.33 -2.62
N ILE A 81 0.81 -13.57 -1.51
CA ILE A 81 0.33 -13.32 -0.16
C ILE A 81 1.20 -12.26 0.50
N PHE A 82 0.58 -11.42 1.30
CA PHE A 82 1.26 -10.35 2.04
C PHE A 82 1.24 -10.71 3.51
N VAL A 83 2.42 -10.88 4.08
CA VAL A 83 2.61 -11.28 5.48
C VAL A 83 3.37 -10.21 6.23
N SER A 84 3.20 -10.16 7.55
CA SER A 84 3.96 -9.25 8.39
C SER A 84 5.46 -9.54 8.28
N PRO A 85 6.31 -8.54 8.01
CA PRO A 85 7.76 -8.71 8.05
C PRO A 85 8.22 -8.95 9.50
N THR A 86 9.42 -9.51 9.67
CA THR A 86 10.07 -9.53 10.98
C THR A 86 10.61 -8.14 11.34
N ASP A 87 10.84 -7.85 12.62
CA ASP A 87 11.38 -6.54 13.06
C ASP A 87 12.68 -6.16 12.34
N GLU A 88 13.59 -7.12 12.12
CA GLU A 88 14.85 -6.89 11.40
C GLU A 88 14.62 -6.55 9.92
N GLU A 89 13.68 -7.24 9.27
CA GLU A 89 13.30 -6.93 7.89
C GLU A 89 12.61 -5.57 7.79
N PHE A 90 11.73 -5.25 8.74
CA PHE A 90 11.00 -3.99 8.78
C PHE A 90 11.95 -2.81 8.93
N ASP A 91 12.88 -2.86 9.89
CA ASP A 91 13.89 -1.81 10.10
C ASP A 91 14.79 -1.64 8.86
N GLY A 92 15.22 -2.76 8.26
CA GLY A 92 16.02 -2.75 7.04
C GLY A 92 15.30 -2.17 5.83
N VAL A 93 14.03 -2.53 5.63
CA VAL A 93 13.20 -2.01 4.54
C VAL A 93 12.87 -0.53 4.77
N LEU A 94 12.57 -0.13 6.01
CA LEU A 94 12.37 1.28 6.37
C LEU A 94 13.59 2.14 6.03
N GLN A 95 14.80 1.62 6.24
CA GLN A 95 16.00 2.33 5.86
C GLN A 95 16.09 2.51 4.35
N VAL A 96 15.77 1.47 3.56
CA VAL A 96 15.74 1.55 2.09
C VAL A 96 14.73 2.60 1.62
N ILE A 97 13.53 2.63 2.20
CA ILE A 97 12.49 3.62 1.87
C ILE A 97 12.98 5.03 2.18
N GLN A 98 13.49 5.25 3.40
CA GLN A 98 14.03 6.56 3.79
C GLN A 98 15.16 7.02 2.87
N GLU A 99 16.03 6.11 2.43
CA GLU A 99 17.10 6.43 1.47
C GLU A 99 16.56 6.82 0.08
N LEU A 100 15.42 6.24 -0.35
CA LEU A 100 14.76 6.59 -1.60
C LEU A 100 14.05 7.95 -1.52
N GLU A 101 13.38 8.25 -0.41
CA GLU A 101 12.70 9.53 -0.19
C GLU A 101 13.68 10.71 0.00
N THR A 102 14.92 10.46 0.41
CA THR A 102 15.91 11.54 0.68
C THR A 102 16.64 12.04 -0.59
N VAL A 103 16.27 11.58 -1.79
CA VAL A 103 16.86 12.06 -3.05
C VAL A 103 15.97 13.14 -3.68
N ASP A 104 15.94 14.32 -3.04
CA ASP A 104 15.40 15.58 -3.58
C ASP A 104 16.52 16.53 -4.06
#